data_AF-A0A2E4EDL0-F1
#
_entry.id   AF-A0A2E4EDL0-F1
#
_cell.length_a   1.000
_cell.length_b   1.000
_cell.length_c   1.000
_cell.angle_alpha   90.00
_cell.angle_beta   90.00
_cell.angle_gamma   90.00
#
_symmetry.space_group_name_H-M   'P 1'
#
loop_
_entity.id
_entity.type
_entity.pdbx_description
1 polymer ?
#
loop_
_entity_poly.entity_id
_entity_poly.type
_entity_poly.pdbx_seq_one_letter_code
_entity_poly.pdbx_strand_id
1 'polypeptide(L)'
;MAMAKYQRNFISSMIRQPVDLIHNPTNGVVYDLLECARDRVGTLPSEASIICANLLKEKLSSHDKVRVFGYSQGGILCARALGMLTGMIGQNEMHRIEFYSFAAGFRVFDAKGVYAEHFANTQDPVAKIGVLSKGKALGKVFTRKERGHLLVGDYLKPIKDGEFGLKSRFYNLCNKDSGS
;
A
#
# COMPACT_ATOMS: atom_id res chain seq x y z
N MET A 1 -8.61 -14.57 -9.16
CA MET A 1 -9.07 -13.33 -9.84
C MET A 1 -10.32 -12.71 -9.21
N ALA A 2 -11.37 -13.48 -8.86
CA ALA A 2 -12.62 -12.94 -8.28
C ALA A 2 -12.40 -12.10 -7.00
N MET A 3 -11.60 -12.59 -6.05
CA MET A 3 -11.33 -11.87 -4.80
C MET A 3 -10.57 -10.54 -5.01
N ALA A 4 -9.56 -10.53 -5.88
CA ALA A 4 -8.81 -9.31 -6.20
C ALA A 4 -9.71 -8.24 -6.86
N LYS A 5 -10.63 -8.66 -7.74
CA LYS A 5 -11.64 -7.77 -8.33
C LYS A 5 -12.60 -7.24 -7.26
N TYR A 6 -13.05 -8.08 -6.32
CA TYR A 6 -13.90 -7.66 -5.21
C TYR A 6 -13.21 -6.60 -4.33
N GLN A 7 -11.95 -6.84 -3.95
CA GLN A 7 -11.14 -5.91 -3.17
C GLN A 7 -10.98 -4.55 -3.89
N ARG A 8 -10.62 -4.58 -5.18
CA ARG A 8 -10.52 -3.38 -6.02
C ARG A 8 -11.85 -2.61 -6.06
N ASN A 9 -12.96 -3.30 -6.28
CA ASN A 9 -14.29 -2.69 -6.32
C ASN A 9 -14.66 -2.05 -4.97
N PHE A 10 -14.28 -2.68 -3.86
CA PHE A 10 -14.54 -2.15 -2.52
C PHE A 10 -13.74 -0.87 -2.25
N ILE A 11 -12.45 -0.82 -2.61
CA ILE A 11 -11.68 0.42 -2.53
C ILE A 11 -12.30 1.49 -3.42
N SER A 12 -12.61 1.14 -4.67
CA SER A 12 -13.21 2.04 -5.65
C SER A 12 -14.52 2.66 -5.14
N SER A 13 -15.38 1.87 -4.48
CA SER A 13 -16.62 2.38 -3.89
C SER A 13 -16.37 3.26 -2.67
N MET A 14 -15.39 2.92 -1.81
CA MET A 14 -15.03 3.73 -0.65
C MET A 14 -14.50 5.11 -1.04
N ILE A 15 -13.64 5.20 -2.04
CA ILE A 15 -13.03 6.48 -2.45
C ILE A 15 -13.79 7.19 -3.58
N ARG A 16 -14.87 6.56 -4.07
CA ARG A 16 -15.73 7.03 -5.17
C ARG A 16 -14.95 7.39 -6.44
N GLN A 17 -13.90 6.63 -6.74
CA GLN A 17 -13.05 6.82 -7.92
C GLN A 17 -12.70 5.45 -8.52
N PRO A 18 -12.48 5.36 -9.85
CA PRO A 18 -12.00 4.13 -10.45
C PRO A 18 -10.63 3.76 -9.91
N VAL A 19 -10.39 2.45 -9.74
CA VAL A 19 -9.11 1.90 -9.27
C VAL A 19 -8.65 0.82 -10.26
N ASP A 20 -7.44 1.00 -10.78
CA ASP A 20 -6.77 0.00 -11.60
C ASP A 20 -6.26 -1.15 -10.73
N LEU A 21 -6.29 -2.38 -11.24
CA LEU A 21 -5.83 -3.57 -10.53
C LEU A 21 -4.56 -4.11 -11.15
N ILE A 22 -3.46 -4.05 -10.40
CA ILE A 22 -2.26 -4.84 -10.66
C ILE A 22 -2.36 -6.09 -9.79
N HIS A 23 -2.62 -7.23 -10.42
CA HIS A 23 -2.69 -8.52 -9.75
C HIS A 23 -1.49 -9.37 -10.15
N ASN A 24 -0.61 -9.64 -9.19
CA ASN A 24 0.46 -10.62 -9.34
C ASN A 24 -0.04 -11.96 -8.76
N PRO A 25 -0.53 -12.91 -9.58
CA PRO A 25 -1.02 -14.19 -9.09
C PRO A 25 0.11 -14.95 -8.40
N THR A 26 -0.17 -15.48 -7.22
CA THR A 26 0.79 -16.28 -6.47
C THR A 26 0.18 -17.58 -6.00
N ASN A 27 0.78 -18.72 -6.34
CA ASN A 27 0.31 -20.07 -6.01
C ASN A 27 0.61 -20.54 -4.56
N GLY A 28 0.87 -19.63 -3.60
CA GLY A 28 1.27 -19.98 -2.22
C GLY A 28 2.22 -18.99 -1.52
N VAL A 29 2.53 -17.87 -2.18
CA VAL A 29 3.73 -17.03 -1.99
C VAL A 29 3.68 -16.11 -0.77
N VAL A 30 2.57 -16.02 -0.01
CA VAL A 30 2.52 -15.18 1.21
C VAL A 30 3.59 -15.61 2.22
N TYR A 31 3.82 -16.92 2.40
CA TYR A 31 4.92 -17.42 3.24
C TYR A 31 6.31 -17.18 2.62
N ASP A 32 6.50 -17.44 1.32
CA ASP A 32 7.78 -17.21 0.61
C ASP A 32 8.21 -15.74 0.57
N LEU A 33 7.26 -14.80 0.53
CA LEU A 33 7.56 -13.36 0.56
C LEU A 33 7.91 -12.86 1.93
N LEU A 34 7.36 -13.48 2.96
CA LEU A 34 7.69 -13.16 4.34
C LEU A 34 9.09 -13.66 4.69
N GLU A 35 9.50 -14.81 4.13
CA GLU A 35 10.91 -15.22 4.12
C GLU A 35 11.77 -14.24 3.29
N CYS A 36 11.34 -13.82 2.10
CA CYS A 36 12.09 -12.85 1.29
C CYS A 36 12.17 -11.43 1.89
N ALA A 37 11.15 -10.99 2.64
CA ALA A 37 11.12 -9.68 3.29
C ALA A 37 12.06 -9.61 4.50
N ARG A 38 12.43 -10.76 5.08
CA ARG A 38 13.50 -10.85 6.08
C ARG A 38 14.88 -10.59 5.46
N ASP A 39 15.07 -10.92 4.18
CA ASP A 39 16.40 -11.12 3.58
C ASP A 39 16.93 -10.07 2.59
N ARG A 40 16.21 -8.99 2.23
CA ARG A 40 16.64 -8.21 1.05
C ARG A 40 16.75 -6.71 1.22
N VAL A 41 17.76 -6.30 1.98
CA VAL A 41 18.55 -5.10 1.64
C VAL A 41 19.57 -5.56 0.59
N GLY A 42 19.39 -5.19 -0.69
CA GLY A 42 20.43 -5.41 -1.72
C GLY A 42 20.13 -6.33 -2.91
N THR A 43 18.93 -6.91 -3.07
CA THR A 43 18.63 -7.68 -4.30
C THR A 43 18.04 -6.83 -5.41
N LEU A 44 18.33 -7.21 -6.65
CA LEU A 44 17.81 -6.61 -7.88
C LEU A 44 16.27 -6.45 -7.85
N PRO A 45 15.72 -5.43 -8.54
CA PRO A 45 14.28 -5.28 -8.73
C PRO A 45 13.68 -6.54 -9.38
N SER A 46 12.51 -6.97 -8.91
CA SER A 46 11.75 -7.99 -9.64
C SER A 46 11.09 -7.35 -10.86
N GLU A 47 10.86 -8.15 -11.90
CA GLU A 47 10.13 -7.71 -13.10
C GLU A 47 8.79 -7.05 -12.74
N ALA A 48 8.04 -7.64 -11.80
CA ALA A 48 6.79 -7.07 -11.31
C ALA A 48 6.95 -5.67 -10.68
N SER A 49 8.06 -5.42 -9.96
CA SER A 49 8.35 -4.08 -9.40
C SER A 49 8.74 -3.06 -10.47
N ILE A 50 9.45 -3.49 -11.52
CA ILE A 50 9.80 -2.65 -12.67
C ILE A 50 8.54 -2.26 -13.45
N ILE A 51 7.68 -3.24 -13.76
CA ILE A 51 6.40 -3.01 -14.45
C ILE A 51 5.54 -2.03 -13.65
N CYS A 52 5.44 -2.22 -12.33
CA CYS A 52 4.70 -1.32 -11.47
C CYS A 52 5.28 0.11 -11.46
N ALA A 53 6.61 0.26 -11.40
CA ALA A 53 7.24 1.58 -11.47
C ALA A 53 6.93 2.29 -12.80
N ASN A 54 7.01 1.58 -13.93
CA ASN A 54 6.70 2.12 -15.25
C ASN A 54 5.22 2.53 -15.38
N LEU A 55 4.30 1.71 -14.90
CA LEU A 55 2.86 2.04 -14.88
C LEU A 55 2.58 3.27 -14.01
N LEU A 56 3.23 3.39 -12.85
CA LEU A 56 3.09 4.57 -12.00
C LEU A 56 3.62 5.83 -12.70
N LYS A 57 4.75 5.73 -13.39
CA LYS A 57 5.32 6.83 -14.19
C LYS A 57 4.37 7.27 -15.31
N GLU A 58 3.74 6.32 -16.00
CA GLU A 58 2.73 6.60 -17.03
C GLU A 58 1.47 7.26 -16.44
N LYS A 59 1.01 6.80 -15.27
CA LYS A 59 -0.14 7.44 -14.60
C LYS A 59 0.17 8.87 -14.17
N LEU A 60 1.40 9.15 -13.73
CA LEU A 60 1.84 10.49 -13.37
C LEU A 60 1.91 11.46 -14.57
N SER A 61 2.14 10.97 -15.78
CA SER A 61 2.12 11.84 -16.97
C SER A 61 0.71 12.29 -17.39
N SER A 62 -0.32 11.58 -16.92
CA SER A 62 -1.71 11.79 -17.32
C SER A 62 -2.65 12.24 -16.19
N HIS A 63 -2.19 12.21 -14.92
CA HIS A 63 -3.02 12.51 -13.76
C HIS A 63 -2.28 13.38 -12.75
N ASP A 64 -2.87 14.50 -12.32
CA ASP A 64 -2.28 15.42 -11.33
C ASP A 64 -1.91 14.77 -10.00
N LYS A 65 -2.60 13.69 -9.61
CA LYS A 65 -2.33 12.93 -8.39
C LYS A 65 -2.56 11.44 -8.63
N VAL A 66 -1.63 10.62 -8.14
CA VAL A 66 -1.72 9.16 -8.21
C VAL A 66 -1.80 8.57 -6.81
N ARG A 67 -2.83 7.75 -6.55
CA ARG A 67 -2.98 7.01 -5.28
C ARG A 67 -2.64 5.56 -5.49
N VAL A 68 -1.73 5.04 -4.68
CA VAL A 68 -1.21 3.68 -4.75
C VAL A 68 -1.69 2.91 -3.53
N PHE A 69 -2.27 1.74 -3.75
CA PHE A 69 -2.78 0.88 -2.69
C PHE A 69 -2.00 -0.44 -2.66
N GLY A 70 -1.32 -0.71 -1.55
CA GLY A 70 -0.50 -1.92 -1.38
C GLY A 70 -1.00 -2.79 -0.23
N TYR A 71 -1.57 -3.96 -0.54
CA TYR A 71 -2.06 -4.90 0.46
C TYR A 71 -1.16 -6.13 0.57
N SER A 72 -0.79 -6.53 1.81
CA SER A 72 0.03 -7.71 2.05
C SER A 72 1.32 -7.69 1.22
N GLN A 73 1.54 -8.67 0.33
CA GLN A 73 2.62 -8.66 -0.67
C GLN A 73 2.64 -7.40 -1.53
N GLY A 74 1.48 -6.92 -1.96
CA GLY A 74 1.36 -5.75 -2.82
C GLY A 74 2.02 -4.53 -2.20
N GLY A 75 2.06 -4.45 -0.86
CA GLY A 75 2.83 -3.44 -0.15
C GLY A 75 4.34 -3.50 -0.45
N ILE A 76 4.94 -4.70 -0.48
CA ILE A 76 6.37 -4.88 -0.80
C ILE A 76 6.64 -4.46 -2.24
N LEU A 77 5.80 -4.89 -3.17
CA LEU A 77 5.93 -4.56 -4.58
C LEU A 77 5.83 -3.04 -4.81
N CYS A 78 4.81 -2.40 -4.25
CA CYS A 78 4.63 -0.95 -4.33
C CYS A 78 5.79 -0.19 -3.67
N ALA A 79 6.24 -0.61 -2.49
CA ALA A 79 7.37 0.03 -1.80
C ALA A 79 8.64 0.01 -2.66
N ARG A 80 8.94 -1.12 -3.31
CA ARG A 80 10.08 -1.24 -4.22
C ARG A 80 9.90 -0.37 -5.47
N ALA A 81 8.72 -0.41 -6.10
CA ALA A 81 8.44 0.40 -7.28
C ALA A 81 8.57 1.91 -7.00
N LEU A 82 8.04 2.37 -5.88
CA LEU A 82 8.15 3.77 -5.44
C LEU A 82 9.61 4.15 -5.10
N GLY A 83 10.38 3.24 -4.49
CA GLY A 83 11.81 3.44 -4.27
C GLY A 83 12.61 3.55 -5.58
N MET A 84 12.23 2.82 -6.62
CA MET A 84 12.83 2.98 -7.96
C MET A 84 12.50 4.34 -8.55
N LEU A 85 11.24 4.81 -8.41
CA LEU A 85 10.82 6.11 -8.94
C LEU A 85 11.60 7.29 -8.34
N THR A 86 12.02 7.22 -7.07
CA THR A 86 12.86 8.26 -6.46
C THR A 86 14.15 8.56 -7.23
N GLY A 87 14.68 7.59 -7.99
CA GLY A 87 15.85 7.77 -8.87
C GLY A 87 15.51 8.07 -10.34
N MET A 88 14.24 8.02 -10.72
CA MET A 88 13.78 8.11 -12.12
C MET A 88 13.01 9.39 -12.44
N ILE A 89 12.37 10.01 -11.44
CA ILE A 89 11.53 11.20 -11.61
C ILE A 89 11.90 12.29 -10.59
N GLY A 90 11.56 13.53 -10.90
CA GLY A 90 11.85 14.67 -10.02
C GLY A 90 11.00 14.68 -8.74
N GLN A 91 11.48 15.38 -7.70
CA GLN A 91 10.78 15.48 -6.40
C GLN A 91 9.35 16.02 -6.53
N ASN A 92 9.10 16.99 -7.42
CA ASN A 92 7.76 17.53 -7.65
C ASN A 92 6.77 16.46 -8.13
N GLU A 93 7.24 15.52 -8.95
CA GLU A 93 6.43 14.38 -9.40
C GLU A 93 6.19 13.39 -8.25
N MET A 94 7.20 13.14 -7.41
CA MET A 94 7.04 12.28 -6.22
C MET A 94 5.97 12.83 -5.26
N HIS A 95 5.88 14.15 -5.07
CA HIS A 95 4.88 14.82 -4.23
C HIS A 95 3.43 14.66 -4.69
N ARG A 96 3.23 14.23 -5.94
CA ARG A 96 1.90 13.93 -6.50
C ARG A 96 1.43 12.51 -6.16
N ILE A 97 2.24 11.73 -5.45
CA ILE A 97 1.94 10.33 -5.08
C ILE A 97 1.46 10.25 -3.63
N GLU A 98 0.34 9.55 -3.42
CA GLU A 98 -0.08 9.08 -2.10
C GLU A 98 -0.03 7.55 -2.05
N PHE A 99 0.65 6.98 -1.05
CA PHE A 99 0.75 5.54 -0.84
C PHE A 99 0.00 5.11 0.43
N TYR A 100 -0.96 4.22 0.26
CA TYR A 100 -1.73 3.62 1.35
C TYR A 100 -1.44 2.12 1.38
N SER A 101 -0.85 1.64 2.47
CA SER A 101 -0.55 0.22 2.63
C SER A 101 -1.38 -0.43 3.73
N PHE A 102 -1.77 -1.69 3.54
CA PHE A 102 -2.60 -2.46 4.47
C PHE A 102 -1.94 -3.81 4.71
N ALA A 103 -1.78 -4.21 5.97
CA ALA A 103 -1.17 -5.49 6.33
C ALA A 103 0.21 -5.73 5.68
N ALA A 104 0.97 -4.67 5.44
CA ALA A 104 2.08 -4.73 4.50
C ALA A 104 3.30 -5.49 5.05
N GLY A 105 3.88 -6.33 4.20
CA GLY A 105 5.03 -7.17 4.55
C GLY A 105 6.41 -6.51 4.41
N PHE A 106 6.51 -5.25 3.98
CA PHE A 106 7.81 -4.58 3.85
C PHE A 106 8.33 -4.10 5.20
N ARG A 107 9.65 -4.24 5.42
CA ARG A 107 10.32 -3.72 6.62
C ARG A 107 10.78 -2.28 6.45
N VAL A 108 11.14 -1.90 5.22
CA VAL A 108 11.64 -0.57 4.87
C VAL A 108 10.79 0.01 3.75
N PHE A 109 10.46 1.29 3.88
CA PHE A 109 9.91 2.12 2.83
C PHE A 109 10.52 3.51 2.96
N ASP A 110 11.29 3.93 1.97
CA ASP A 110 12.16 5.11 2.02
C ASP A 110 11.98 6.06 0.82
N ALA A 111 10.91 5.88 0.03
CA ALA A 111 10.59 6.73 -1.10
C ALA A 111 10.25 8.16 -0.65
N LYS A 112 11.24 9.06 -0.71
CA LYS A 112 11.10 10.47 -0.35
C LYS A 112 10.16 11.19 -1.32
N GLY A 113 9.45 12.20 -0.81
CA GLY A 113 8.48 12.97 -1.58
C GLY A 113 7.10 12.30 -1.67
N VAL A 114 6.96 11.02 -1.31
CA VAL A 114 5.65 10.35 -1.29
C VAL A 114 4.93 10.60 0.02
N TYR A 115 3.65 10.98 -0.04
CA TYR A 115 2.79 10.96 1.15
C TYR A 115 2.40 9.51 1.45
N ALA A 116 2.68 8.99 2.65
CA ALA A 116 2.39 7.60 2.96
C ALA A 116 1.63 7.40 4.29
N GLU A 117 0.66 6.48 4.27
CA GLU A 117 0.01 5.93 5.44
C GLU A 117 0.03 4.40 5.40
N HIS A 118 0.28 3.79 6.56
CA HIS A 118 0.41 2.35 6.71
C HIS A 118 -0.54 1.86 7.79
N PHE A 119 -1.46 0.97 7.44
CA PHE A 119 -2.46 0.41 8.35
C PHE A 119 -2.05 -1.01 8.74
N ALA A 120 -1.97 -1.26 10.03
CA ALA A 120 -1.52 -2.53 10.58
C ALA A 120 -2.32 -2.96 11.81
N ASN A 121 -2.96 -4.12 11.74
CA ASN A 121 -3.46 -4.79 12.95
C ASN A 121 -2.25 -5.31 13.73
N THR A 122 -2.13 -4.98 15.03
CA THR A 122 -0.91 -5.29 15.79
C THR A 122 -0.71 -6.79 16.04
N GLN A 123 -1.74 -7.62 15.83
CA GLN A 123 -1.63 -9.08 15.94
C GLN A 123 -1.60 -9.79 14.57
N ASP A 124 -1.64 -9.06 13.46
CA ASP A 124 -1.45 -9.62 12.12
C ASP A 124 0.00 -10.14 11.95
N PRO A 125 0.21 -11.45 11.69
CA PRO A 125 1.54 -12.01 11.54
C PRO A 125 2.38 -11.34 10.45
N VAL A 126 1.74 -10.94 9.34
CA VAL A 126 2.42 -10.32 8.20
C VAL A 126 2.87 -8.92 8.56
N ALA A 127 1.99 -8.12 9.15
CA ALA A 127 2.31 -6.77 9.58
C ALA A 127 3.40 -6.77 10.66
N LYS A 128 3.36 -7.72 11.61
CA LYS A 128 4.36 -7.87 12.68
C LYS A 128 5.79 -8.01 12.17
N ILE A 129 6.00 -8.85 11.14
CA ILE A 129 7.33 -9.07 10.57
C ILE A 129 7.68 -8.10 9.44
N GLY A 130 6.68 -7.41 8.89
CA GLY A 130 6.82 -6.36 7.89
C GLY A 130 6.82 -4.97 8.51
N VAL A 131 5.75 -4.21 8.26
CA VAL A 131 5.68 -2.77 8.53
C VAL A 131 5.76 -2.38 10.02
N LEU A 132 5.43 -3.31 10.92
CA LEU A 132 5.57 -3.13 12.37
C LEU A 132 6.93 -3.61 12.92
N SER A 133 7.79 -4.19 12.09
CA SER A 133 9.13 -4.60 12.51
C SER A 133 10.05 -3.40 12.74
N LYS A 134 11.27 -3.63 13.26
CA LYS A 134 12.27 -2.58 13.56
C LYS A 134 12.79 -1.79 12.34
N GLY A 135 12.25 -2.00 11.14
CA GLY A 135 12.67 -1.27 9.95
C GLY A 135 12.12 0.16 9.91
N LYS A 136 12.50 0.93 8.89
CA LYS A 136 12.09 2.33 8.71
C LYS A 136 11.03 2.42 7.61
N ALA A 137 9.78 2.63 8.00
CA ALA A 137 8.69 2.95 7.09
C ALA A 137 8.40 4.46 7.13
N LEU A 138 8.82 5.20 6.10
CA LEU A 138 8.50 6.62 5.97
C LEU A 138 6.99 6.82 5.80
N GLY A 139 6.41 7.71 6.60
CA GLY A 139 4.97 7.96 6.59
C GLY A 139 4.35 7.81 7.97
N LYS A 140 3.02 7.82 8.02
CA LYS A 140 2.27 7.62 9.26
C LYS A 140 1.86 6.16 9.39
N VAL A 141 2.13 5.55 10.55
CA VAL A 141 1.63 4.20 10.85
C VAL A 141 0.41 4.32 11.75
N PHE A 142 -0.70 3.76 11.29
CA PHE A 142 -1.96 3.66 12.04
C PHE A 142 -2.16 2.20 12.44
N THR A 143 -2.37 1.97 13.74
CA THR A 143 -2.47 0.63 14.29
C THR A 143 -3.76 0.41 15.04
N ARG A 144 -4.31 -0.81 14.96
CA ARG A 144 -5.45 -1.28 15.73
C ARG A 144 -5.06 -2.56 16.46
N LYS A 145 -5.43 -2.73 17.74
CA LYS A 145 -5.02 -3.88 18.58
C LYS A 145 -5.82 -5.15 18.29
N GLU A 146 -5.89 -5.54 17.03
CA GLU A 146 -6.72 -6.65 16.55
C GLU A 146 -5.91 -7.73 15.85
N ARG A 147 -6.57 -8.88 15.60
CA ARG A 147 -6.12 -9.94 14.69
C ARG A 147 -6.70 -9.71 13.30
N GLY A 148 -6.39 -10.62 12.38
CA GLY A 148 -6.97 -10.62 11.04
C GLY A 148 -6.06 -9.98 9.99
N HIS A 149 -6.11 -10.56 8.80
CA HIS A 149 -5.29 -10.20 7.65
C HIS A 149 -6.12 -9.78 6.44
N LEU A 150 -7.43 -10.06 6.40
CA LEU A 150 -8.26 -9.87 5.23
C LEU A 150 -8.45 -8.38 4.93
N LEU A 151 -8.03 -7.94 3.74
CA LEU A 151 -8.10 -6.53 3.33
C LEU A 151 -9.46 -5.87 3.61
N VAL A 152 -10.57 -6.49 3.19
CA VAL A 152 -11.89 -5.85 3.34
C VAL A 152 -12.40 -5.92 4.78
N GLY A 153 -12.36 -7.10 5.38
CA GLY A 153 -12.95 -7.34 6.70
C GLY A 153 -12.14 -6.74 7.85
N ASP A 154 -10.82 -6.85 7.78
CA ASP A 154 -9.93 -6.55 8.90
C ASP A 154 -9.23 -5.19 8.77
N TYR A 155 -9.34 -4.53 7.62
CA TYR A 155 -8.69 -3.24 7.36
C TYR A 155 -9.67 -2.21 6.80
N LEU A 156 -10.22 -2.41 5.61
CA LEU A 156 -11.00 -1.37 4.93
C LEU A 156 -12.30 -0.99 5.67
N LYS A 157 -13.09 -1.97 6.13
CA LYS A 157 -14.28 -1.71 6.96
C LYS A 157 -13.91 -0.99 8.27
N PRO A 158 -12.99 -1.52 9.11
CA PRO A 158 -12.54 -0.83 10.32
C PRO A 158 -11.98 0.58 10.10
N ILE A 159 -11.26 0.79 8.99
CA ILE A 159 -10.80 2.13 8.62
C ILE A 159 -12.02 3.02 8.39
N LYS A 160 -12.98 2.61 7.57
CA LYS A 160 -14.20 3.39 7.32
C LYS A 160 -14.92 3.75 8.62
N ASP A 161 -14.98 2.81 9.56
CA ASP A 161 -15.64 2.95 10.86
C ASP A 161 -14.80 3.76 11.88
N GLY A 162 -13.59 4.19 11.51
CA GLY A 162 -12.73 5.06 12.32
C GLY A 162 -11.90 4.33 13.38
N GLU A 163 -11.86 2.99 13.35
CA GLU A 163 -11.19 2.17 14.37
C GLU A 163 -9.66 2.29 14.34
N PHE A 164 -9.08 2.72 13.22
CA PHE A 164 -7.66 3.06 13.10
C PHE A 164 -7.36 4.52 13.50
N GLY A 165 -8.37 5.25 13.96
CA GLY A 165 -8.31 6.66 14.31
C GLY A 165 -8.73 7.59 13.17
N LEU A 166 -9.18 8.78 13.54
CA LEU A 166 -9.82 9.75 12.63
C LEU A 166 -8.82 10.71 11.95
N LYS A 167 -7.54 10.64 12.32
CA LYS A 167 -6.49 11.54 11.81
C LYS A 167 -5.91 11.13 10.45
N SER A 168 -6.33 9.98 9.91
CA SER A 168 -5.86 9.46 8.63
C SER A 168 -6.45 10.25 7.45
N ARG A 169 -5.62 10.56 6.47
CA ARG A 169 -6.08 11.11 5.18
C ARG A 169 -6.92 10.09 4.43
N PHE A 170 -6.57 8.80 4.49
CA PHE A 170 -7.38 7.75 3.89
C PHE A 170 -8.75 7.63 4.55
N TYR A 171 -8.82 7.66 5.89
CA TYR A 171 -10.08 7.74 6.62
C TYR A 171 -10.96 8.88 6.10
N ASN A 172 -10.39 10.09 6.02
CA ASN A 172 -11.09 11.26 5.51
C ASN A 172 -11.48 11.11 4.03
N LEU A 173 -10.65 10.49 3.20
CA LEU A 173 -10.99 10.21 1.81
C LEU A 173 -12.21 9.30 1.69
N CYS A 174 -12.32 8.30 2.55
CA CYS A 174 -13.42 7.34 2.55
C CYS A 174 -14.73 7.90 3.12
N ASN A 175 -14.62 8.92 3.98
CA ASN A 175 -15.75 9.51 4.71
C ASN A 175 -16.07 10.95 4.30
N LYS A 176 -15.43 11.49 3.26
CA LYS A 176 -15.86 12.76 2.67
C LYS A 176 -17.28 12.60 2.14
N ASP A 177 -18.20 13.43 2.62
CA ASP A 177 -19.53 13.55 2.04
C ASP A 177 -19.44 14.18 0.65
N SER A 178 -20.23 13.66 -0.28
CA SER A 178 -20.37 14.18 -1.64
C SER A 178 -21.26 15.44 -1.64
N GLY A 179 -20.87 16.46 -0.86
CA GLY A 179 -21.65 17.67 -0.67
C GLY A 179 -20.84 18.79 -0.03
N SER A 180 -20.09 19.52 -0.87
CA SER A 180 -19.77 20.94 -0.71
C SER A 180 -19.72 21.56 -2.09
#